data_AF-A0A2N2PBK6-F1
#
_entry.id   AF-A0A2N2PBK6-F1
#
_cell.length_a   1.000
_cell.length_b   1.000
_cell.length_c   1.000
_cell.angle_alpha   90.00
_cell.angle_beta   90.00
_cell.angle_gamma   90.00
#
_symmetry.space_group_name_H-M   'P 1'
#
loop_
_entity.id
_entity.type
_entity.pdbx_description
1 polymer ?
#
loop_
_entity_poly.entity_id
_entity_poly.type
_entity_poly.pdbx_seq_one_letter_code
_entity_poly.pdbx_strand_id
1 'polypeptide(L)'
;MVEKSGLYLPNRIARVMLVTLSDLMGEHGLNAALHRAGLPEYQQLIPPDNMEKVFDFADYAAVCTGVTDTYGPRGAKVFMIRAGRAGFLNGIQGFIQQYGASLEATGKLVPLSIKLPLFLKWIARNYNETSDRLVEVKDAGNHYLYINNRCPVCWDAL
;
A
#
# COMPACT_ATOMS: atom_id res chain seq x y z
N MET A 1 -13.67 -11.82 14.65
CA MET A 1 -12.24 -11.47 14.80
C MET A 1 -11.52 -12.08 13.61
N VAL A 2 -10.69 -11.30 12.92
CA VAL A 2 -9.95 -11.76 11.74
C VAL A 2 -8.84 -12.72 12.20
N GLU A 3 -8.72 -13.87 11.53
CA GLU A 3 -7.60 -14.80 11.77
C GLU A 3 -6.30 -14.16 11.26
N LYS A 4 -5.27 -14.11 12.11
CA LYS A 4 -4.03 -13.37 11.80
C LYS A 4 -3.14 -14.17 10.85
N SER A 5 -2.51 -13.46 9.92
CA SER A 5 -1.59 -14.04 8.95
C SER A 5 -0.23 -14.42 9.55
N GLY A 6 0.20 -13.71 10.61
CA GLY A 6 1.58 -13.79 11.10
C GLY A 6 2.60 -13.11 10.17
N LEU A 7 2.12 -12.33 9.20
CA LEU A 7 2.92 -11.58 8.23
C LEU A 7 2.57 -10.10 8.36
N TYR A 8 3.59 -9.26 8.30
CA TYR A 8 3.47 -7.89 8.75
C TYR A 8 3.99 -6.86 7.75
N LEU A 9 3.35 -5.69 7.74
CA LEU A 9 3.83 -4.48 7.07
C LEU A 9 4.05 -3.34 8.08
N PRO A 10 4.82 -2.31 7.70
CA PRO A 10 5.05 -1.14 8.54
C PRO A 10 3.77 -0.41 8.94
N ASN A 11 3.69 0.03 10.20
CA ASN A 11 2.57 0.83 10.71
C ASN A 11 2.24 2.03 9.82
N ARG A 12 3.25 2.77 9.34
CA ARG A 12 3.07 3.91 8.44
C ARG A 12 2.24 3.57 7.19
N ILE A 13 2.43 2.39 6.60
CA ILE A 13 1.69 1.99 5.40
C ILE A 13 0.20 1.79 5.71
N ALA A 14 -0.11 1.09 6.81
CA ALA A 14 -1.49 0.92 7.25
C ALA A 14 -2.14 2.24 7.70
N ARG A 15 -1.38 3.08 8.43
CA ARG A 15 -1.80 4.42 8.86
C ARG A 15 -2.22 5.28 7.68
N VAL A 16 -1.39 5.38 6.64
CA VAL A 16 -1.71 6.17 5.44
C VAL A 16 -3.00 5.67 4.79
N MET A 17 -3.20 4.35 4.72
CA MET A 17 -4.45 3.79 4.20
C MET A 17 -5.66 4.21 5.05
N LEU A 18 -5.63 3.99 6.36
CA LEU A 18 -6.76 4.28 7.26
C LEU A 18 -7.09 5.78 7.30
N VAL A 19 -6.08 6.65 7.44
CA VAL A 19 -6.27 8.11 7.43
C VAL A 19 -6.85 8.56 6.09
N THR A 20 -6.29 8.10 4.97
CA THR A 20 -6.79 8.49 3.64
C THR A 20 -8.22 8.00 3.42
N LEU A 21 -8.56 6.79 3.85
CA LEU A 21 -9.92 6.28 3.75
C LEU A 21 -10.88 7.13 4.60
N SER A 22 -10.50 7.47 5.83
CA SER A 22 -11.27 8.39 6.69
C SER A 22 -11.53 9.72 6.01
N ASP A 23 -10.50 10.35 5.42
CA ASP A 23 -10.62 11.63 4.71
C ASP A 23 -11.57 11.55 3.51
N LEU A 24 -11.63 10.40 2.83
CA LEU A 24 -12.43 10.22 1.61
C LEU A 24 -13.88 9.85 1.87
N MET A 25 -14.16 9.03 2.87
CA MET A 25 -15.50 8.49 3.15
C MET A 25 -16.13 9.02 4.44
N GLY A 26 -15.39 9.84 5.19
CA GLY A 26 -15.76 10.33 6.51
C GLY A 26 -15.53 9.30 7.60
N GLU A 27 -15.41 9.77 8.85
CA GLU A 27 -15.18 8.94 10.03
C GLU A 27 -16.27 7.87 10.21
N HIS A 28 -17.55 8.25 10.08
CA HIS A 28 -18.66 7.30 10.15
C HIS A 28 -18.60 6.23 9.05
N GLY A 29 -18.20 6.63 7.83
CA GLY A 29 -18.05 5.72 6.71
C GLY A 29 -16.94 4.70 6.92
N LEU A 30 -15.80 5.15 7.45
CA LEU A 30 -14.68 4.27 7.80
C LEU A 30 -15.06 3.35 8.96
N ASN A 31 -15.70 3.88 9.99
CA ASN A 31 -16.11 3.09 11.16
C ASN A 31 -17.09 1.98 10.78
N ALA A 32 -18.05 2.25 9.89
CA ALA A 32 -18.96 1.25 9.36
C ALA A 32 -18.22 0.13 8.60
N ALA A 33 -17.25 0.50 7.74
CA ALA A 33 -16.44 -0.46 7.01
C ALA A 33 -15.56 -1.32 7.94
N LEU A 34 -14.92 -0.72 8.93
CA LEU A 34 -14.09 -1.42 9.93
C LEU A 34 -14.92 -2.36 10.80
N HIS A 35 -16.10 -1.94 11.24
CA HIS A 35 -16.99 -2.80 12.02
C HIS A 35 -17.42 -4.02 11.21
N ARG A 36 -17.78 -3.82 9.94
CA ARG A 36 -18.15 -4.90 9.02
C ARG A 36 -16.98 -5.84 8.72
N ALA A 37 -15.76 -5.31 8.65
CA ALA A 37 -14.53 -6.08 8.51
C ALA A 37 -14.13 -6.86 9.79
N GLY A 38 -14.85 -6.69 10.90
CA GLY A 38 -14.49 -7.33 12.18
C GLY A 38 -13.26 -6.71 12.84
N LEU A 39 -13.01 -5.43 12.58
CA LEU A 39 -11.87 -4.63 13.06
C LEU A 39 -12.29 -3.34 13.82
N PRO A 40 -13.23 -3.41 14.78
CA PRO A 40 -13.71 -2.21 15.49
C PRO A 40 -12.61 -1.45 16.26
N GLU A 41 -11.50 -2.09 16.61
CA GLU A 41 -10.38 -1.49 17.33
C GLU A 41 -9.71 -0.34 16.56
N TYR A 42 -9.64 -0.43 15.22
CA TYR A 42 -9.02 0.60 14.39
C TYR A 42 -9.87 1.87 14.23
N GLN A 43 -11.08 1.91 14.80
CA GLN A 43 -11.88 3.13 14.92
C GLN A 43 -11.26 4.13 15.91
N GLN A 44 -10.57 3.62 16.93
CA GLN A 44 -9.98 4.43 18.02
C GLN A 44 -8.45 4.38 18.02
N LEU A 45 -7.86 3.32 17.45
CA LEU A 45 -6.42 3.07 17.49
C LEU A 45 -5.82 3.11 16.09
N ILE A 46 -5.61 4.31 15.55
CA ILE A 46 -4.85 4.45 14.30
C ILE A 46 -3.38 4.05 14.54
N PRO A 47 -2.76 3.20 13.68
CA PRO A 47 -1.38 2.79 13.84
C PRO A 47 -0.42 3.97 13.96
N PRO A 48 0.66 3.88 14.77
CA PRO A 48 1.61 4.98 14.95
C PRO A 48 2.33 5.31 13.65
N ASP A 49 2.81 6.54 13.51
CA ASP A 49 3.57 6.97 12.34
C ASP A 49 5.04 6.55 12.44
N ASN A 50 5.30 5.24 12.34
CA ASN A 50 6.64 4.67 12.36
C ASN A 50 6.77 3.51 11.34
N MET A 51 7.99 3.03 11.14
CA MET A 51 8.30 1.94 10.20
C MET A 51 8.33 0.56 10.87
N GLU A 52 7.80 0.41 12.09
CA GLU A 52 7.78 -0.88 12.77
C GLU A 52 6.88 -1.86 12.02
N LYS A 53 7.43 -3.04 11.72
CA LYS A 53 6.78 -4.09 10.93
C LYS A 53 5.88 -4.94 11.83
N VAL A 54 4.69 -4.42 12.16
CA VAL A 54 3.77 -5.05 13.13
C VAL A 54 2.30 -5.07 12.71
N PHE A 55 1.92 -4.41 11.61
CA PHE A 55 0.53 -4.43 11.15
C PHE A 55 0.28 -5.67 10.30
N ASP A 56 -0.67 -6.51 10.70
CA ASP A 56 -0.89 -7.84 10.11
C ASP A 56 -1.53 -7.77 8.70
N PHE A 57 -1.14 -8.67 7.81
CA PHE A 57 -1.69 -8.71 6.44
C PHE A 57 -3.18 -9.03 6.42
N ALA A 58 -3.67 -9.88 7.32
CA ALA A 58 -5.08 -10.23 7.38
C ALA A 58 -5.93 -9.01 7.76
N ASP A 59 -5.44 -8.16 8.67
CA ASP A 59 -6.12 -6.90 9.00
C ASP A 59 -6.11 -5.95 7.80
N TYR A 60 -4.99 -5.87 7.07
CA TYR A 60 -4.89 -5.01 5.90
C TYR A 60 -5.88 -5.43 4.79
N ALA A 61 -5.97 -6.74 4.53
CA ALA A 61 -6.94 -7.32 3.62
C ALA A 61 -8.37 -7.06 4.08
N ALA A 62 -8.67 -7.31 5.36
CA ALA A 62 -10.00 -7.12 5.92
C ALA A 62 -10.47 -5.66 5.82
N VAL A 63 -9.60 -4.65 5.98
CA VAL A 63 -9.96 -3.25 5.70
C VAL A 63 -10.38 -3.06 4.24
N CYS A 64 -9.62 -3.62 3.28
CA CYS A 64 -9.94 -3.52 1.85
C CYS A 64 -11.28 -4.18 1.51
N THR A 65 -11.54 -5.35 2.09
CA THR A 65 -12.81 -6.08 1.95
C THR A 65 -13.96 -5.33 2.60
N GLY A 66 -13.78 -4.78 3.80
CA GLY A 66 -14.79 -3.98 4.50
C GLY A 66 -15.24 -2.76 3.71
N VAL A 67 -14.32 -2.06 3.05
CA VAL A 67 -14.66 -0.96 2.13
C VAL A 67 -15.45 -1.48 0.92
N THR A 68 -15.06 -2.64 0.37
CA THR A 68 -15.76 -3.27 -0.77
C THR A 68 -17.17 -3.71 -0.41
N ASP A 69 -17.36 -4.30 0.76
CA ASP A 69 -18.66 -4.75 1.25
C ASP A 69 -19.59 -3.58 1.60
N THR A 70 -19.03 -2.43 2.00
CA THR A 70 -19.80 -1.25 2.40
C THR A 70 -20.26 -0.43 1.18
N TYR A 71 -19.38 -0.25 0.19
CA TYR A 71 -19.63 0.65 -0.96
C TYR A 71 -19.82 -0.07 -2.29
N GLY A 72 -19.77 -1.40 -2.29
CA GLY A 72 -19.77 -2.23 -3.49
C GLY A 72 -18.48 -2.10 -4.31
N PRO A 73 -18.28 -2.98 -5.31
CA PRO A 73 -17.01 -3.05 -6.06
C PRO A 73 -16.69 -1.78 -6.85
N ARG A 74 -17.73 -1.08 -7.37
CA ARG A 74 -17.54 0.18 -8.12
C ARG A 74 -17.18 1.34 -7.20
N GLY A 75 -17.84 1.47 -6.05
CA GLY A 75 -17.57 2.52 -5.08
C GLY A 75 -16.21 2.35 -4.42
N ALA A 76 -15.92 1.13 -3.96
CA ALA A 76 -14.64 0.79 -3.34
C ALA A 76 -13.44 1.04 -4.26
N LYS A 77 -13.56 0.77 -5.57
CA LYS A 77 -12.51 1.06 -6.54
C LYS A 77 -12.05 2.54 -6.50
N VAL A 78 -12.97 3.48 -6.30
CA VAL A 78 -12.63 4.91 -6.21
C VAL A 78 -11.81 5.19 -4.95
N PHE A 79 -12.23 4.65 -3.80
CA PHE A 79 -11.51 4.79 -2.54
C PHE A 79 -10.13 4.14 -2.59
N MET A 80 -10.04 2.90 -3.06
CA MET A 80 -8.79 2.14 -3.11
C MET A 80 -7.77 2.75 -4.08
N ILE A 81 -8.19 3.30 -5.22
CA ILE A 81 -7.28 4.01 -6.14
C ILE A 81 -6.72 5.27 -5.48
N ARG A 82 -7.55 6.03 -4.75
CA ARG A 82 -7.10 7.26 -4.07
C ARG A 82 -6.20 6.95 -2.87
N ALA A 83 -6.53 5.94 -2.07
CA ALA A 83 -5.67 5.43 -1.01
C ALA A 83 -4.32 4.94 -1.56
N GLY A 84 -4.32 4.21 -2.67
CA GLY A 84 -3.09 3.78 -3.35
C GLY A 84 -2.23 4.95 -3.84
N ARG A 85 -2.85 6.01 -4.38
CA ARG A 85 -2.13 7.24 -4.77
C ARG A 85 -1.53 7.95 -3.56
N ALA A 86 -2.25 8.05 -2.44
CA ALA A 86 -1.71 8.62 -1.21
C ALA A 86 -0.53 7.80 -0.68
N GLY A 87 -0.64 6.47 -0.69
CA GLY A 87 0.46 5.56 -0.35
C GLY A 87 1.68 5.74 -1.26
N PHE A 88 1.47 5.88 -2.56
CA PHE A 88 2.55 6.17 -3.51
C PHE A 88 3.24 7.51 -3.20
N LEU A 89 2.47 8.58 -2.97
CA LEU A 89 3.03 9.90 -2.64
C LEU A 89 3.77 9.91 -1.30
N ASN A 90 3.33 9.12 -0.34
CA ASN A 90 4.02 8.94 0.94
C ASN A 90 5.36 8.20 0.76
N GLY A 91 5.40 7.17 -0.09
CA GLY A 91 6.60 6.36 -0.33
C GLY A 91 7.60 6.97 -1.31
N ILE A 92 7.15 7.73 -2.31
CA ILE A 92 8.00 8.21 -3.43
C ILE A 92 9.14 9.12 -2.96
N GLN A 93 9.00 9.76 -1.80
CA GLN A 93 10.06 10.60 -1.24
C GLN A 93 11.35 9.82 -0.96
N GLY A 94 11.26 8.56 -0.52
CA GLY A 94 12.44 7.71 -0.31
C GLY A 94 13.19 7.42 -1.62
N PHE A 95 12.45 7.22 -2.71
CA PHE A 95 13.05 7.07 -4.04
C PHE A 95 13.74 8.36 -4.50
N ILE A 96 13.10 9.52 -4.31
CA ILE A 96 13.65 10.82 -4.68
C ILE A 96 14.92 11.11 -3.88
N GLN A 97 14.94 10.81 -2.59
CA GLN A 97 16.14 10.99 -1.76
C GLN A 97 17.30 10.11 -2.24
N GLN A 98 17.02 8.87 -2.65
CA GLN A 98 18.06 7.93 -3.08
C GLN A 98 18.57 8.17 -4.50
N TYR A 99 17.71 8.57 -5.43
CA TYR A 99 18.03 8.65 -6.86
C TYR A 99 17.84 10.03 -7.49
N GLY A 100 17.22 10.98 -6.79
CA GLY A 100 16.85 12.30 -7.32
C GLY A 100 18.05 13.05 -7.89
N ALA A 101 19.13 13.18 -7.11
CA ALA A 101 20.35 13.85 -7.56
C ALA A 101 20.96 13.19 -8.80
N SER A 102 20.98 11.85 -8.87
CA SER A 102 21.50 11.12 -10.04
C SER A 102 20.63 11.29 -11.29
N LEU A 103 19.32 11.43 -11.11
CA LEU A 103 18.39 11.69 -12.21
C LEU A 103 18.50 13.16 -12.68
N GLU A 104 18.66 14.10 -11.76
CA GLU A 104 18.79 15.54 -12.05
C GLU A 104 20.16 15.94 -12.61
N ALA A 105 21.23 15.20 -12.27
CA ALA A 105 22.61 15.49 -12.70
C ALA A 105 22.79 15.57 -14.23
N THR A 106 21.83 15.02 -15.00
CA THR A 106 21.84 15.10 -16.47
C THR A 106 21.34 16.44 -17.02
N GLY A 107 20.79 17.34 -16.18
CA GLY A 107 20.24 18.65 -16.57
C GLY A 107 19.06 18.58 -17.54
N LYS A 108 18.55 17.37 -17.81
CA LYS A 108 17.51 17.07 -18.79
C LYS A 108 16.35 16.36 -18.12
N LEU A 109 15.17 16.47 -18.72
CA LEU A 109 14.03 15.65 -18.33
C LEU A 109 14.37 14.18 -18.56
N VAL A 110 14.57 13.41 -17.48
CA VAL A 110 14.88 11.98 -17.60
C VAL A 110 13.65 11.23 -18.14
N PRO A 111 13.80 10.45 -19.24
CA PRO A 111 12.70 9.68 -19.84
C PRO A 111 12.11 8.63 -18.91
N LEU A 112 10.83 8.30 -19.10
CA LEU A 112 10.14 7.26 -18.33
C LEU A 112 10.79 5.88 -18.52
N SER A 113 11.33 5.60 -19.70
CA SER A 113 12.06 4.36 -19.99
C SER A 113 13.27 4.12 -19.09
N ILE A 114 13.82 5.18 -18.49
CA ILE A 114 14.91 5.10 -17.51
C ILE A 114 14.36 5.08 -16.08
N LYS A 115 13.40 5.98 -15.77
CA LYS A 115 12.83 6.10 -14.41
C LYS A 115 12.07 4.85 -13.98
N LEU A 116 11.29 4.27 -14.88
CA LEU A 116 10.38 3.18 -14.57
C LEU A 116 11.10 1.92 -14.07
N PRO A 117 12.10 1.34 -14.78
CA PRO A 117 12.82 0.17 -14.26
C PRO A 117 13.54 0.45 -12.94
N LEU A 118 14.11 1.64 -12.78
CA LEU A 118 14.78 2.03 -11.54
C LEU A 118 13.79 2.07 -10.37
N PHE A 119 12.64 2.71 -10.57
CA PHE A 119 11.57 2.78 -9.58
C PHE A 119 10.99 1.40 -9.25
N LEU A 120 10.71 0.57 -10.25
CA LEU A 120 10.18 -0.77 -10.06
C LEU A 120 11.14 -1.67 -9.26
N LYS A 121 12.44 -1.62 -9.57
CA LYS A 121 13.47 -2.35 -8.80
C LYS A 121 13.56 -1.83 -7.37
N TRP A 122 13.53 -0.51 -7.19
CA TRP A 122 13.59 0.11 -5.87
C TRP A 122 12.39 -0.26 -5.01
N ILE A 123 11.16 -0.17 -5.53
CA ILE A 123 9.95 -0.46 -4.74
C ILE A 123 9.84 -1.94 -4.39
N ALA A 124 10.23 -2.85 -5.30
CA ALA A 124 10.28 -4.27 -5.01
C ALA A 124 11.25 -4.59 -3.88
N ARG A 125 12.48 -4.03 -3.96
CA ARG A 125 13.47 -4.13 -2.89
C ARG A 125 12.95 -3.57 -1.57
N ASN A 126 12.42 -2.36 -1.58
CA ASN A 126 11.94 -1.69 -0.37
C ASN A 126 10.81 -2.49 0.31
N TYR A 127 9.86 -3.03 -0.45
CA TYR A 127 8.81 -3.88 0.12
C TYR A 127 9.34 -5.18 0.70
N ASN A 128 10.29 -5.84 0.04
CA ASN A 128 10.91 -7.07 0.56
C ASN A 128 11.75 -6.82 1.83
N GLU A 129 12.36 -5.63 1.97
CA GLU A 129 13.20 -5.29 3.12
C GLU A 129 12.40 -4.76 4.32
N THR A 130 11.30 -4.04 4.08
CA THR A 130 10.56 -3.34 5.14
C THR A 130 9.28 -4.05 5.58
N SER A 131 8.83 -5.06 4.84
CA SER A 131 7.62 -5.82 5.14
C SER A 131 7.83 -7.30 4.85
N ASP A 132 6.87 -8.14 5.21
CA ASP A 132 6.90 -9.55 4.84
C ASP A 132 6.41 -9.79 3.40
N ARG A 133 6.19 -8.75 2.59
CA ARG A 133 5.82 -8.89 1.18
C ARG A 133 6.92 -9.60 0.41
N LEU A 134 6.53 -10.31 -0.66
CA LEU A 134 7.45 -10.90 -1.63
C LEU A 134 7.11 -10.36 -3.01
N VAL A 135 7.90 -9.39 -3.46
CA VAL A 135 7.70 -8.67 -4.72
C VAL A 135 8.88 -8.92 -5.66
N GLU A 136 8.57 -9.30 -6.88
CA GLU A 136 9.52 -9.51 -7.96
C GLU A 136 9.17 -8.58 -9.15
N VAL A 137 10.21 -8.10 -9.84
CA VAL A 137 10.05 -7.38 -11.11
C VAL A 137 10.87 -8.06 -12.19
N LYS A 138 10.21 -8.47 -13.28
CA LYS A 138 10.86 -9.06 -14.45
C LYS A 138 10.80 -8.07 -15.62
N ASP A 139 11.92 -7.94 -16.32
CA ASP A 139 11.99 -7.22 -17.60
C ASP A 139 11.68 -8.21 -18.73
N ALA A 140 10.59 -7.96 -19.46
CA ALA A 140 10.15 -8.76 -20.59
C ALA A 140 10.47 -8.08 -21.94
N GLY A 141 11.39 -7.11 -21.96
CA GLY A 141 11.83 -6.36 -23.12
C GLY A 141 10.90 -5.20 -23.48
N ASN A 142 9.65 -5.49 -23.86
CA ASN A 142 8.67 -4.45 -24.23
C ASN A 142 7.73 -4.05 -23.08
N HIS A 143 7.78 -4.76 -21.94
CA HIS A 143 7.01 -4.46 -20.74
C HIS A 143 7.74 -4.99 -19.50
N TYR A 144 7.23 -4.60 -18.33
CA TYR A 144 7.68 -5.15 -17.05
C TYR A 144 6.56 -5.97 -16.41
N LEU A 145 6.93 -7.09 -15.80
CA LEU A 145 6.03 -7.85 -14.94
C LEU A 145 6.33 -7.47 -13.49
N TYR A 146 5.37 -6.85 -12.81
CA TYR A 146 5.40 -6.64 -11.36
C TYR A 146 4.58 -7.74 -10.69
N ILE A 147 5.24 -8.61 -9.93
CA ILE A 147 4.65 -9.82 -9.38
C ILE A 147 4.70 -9.72 -7.85
N ASN A 148 3.54 -9.74 -7.21
CA ASN A 148 3.43 -9.70 -5.75
C ASN A 148 3.04 -11.11 -5.24
N ASN A 149 4.05 -11.96 -5.03
CA ASN A 149 3.89 -13.36 -4.63
C ASN A 149 3.29 -13.50 -3.22
N ARG A 150 3.42 -12.48 -2.38
CA ARG A 150 2.84 -12.44 -1.04
C ARG A 150 2.25 -11.07 -0.78
N CYS A 151 0.98 -10.97 -1.13
CA CYS A 151 0.24 -9.72 -1.23
C CYS A 151 -0.66 -9.49 0.00
N PRO A 152 -0.51 -8.37 0.74
CA PRO A 152 -1.36 -8.09 1.90
C PRO A 152 -2.78 -7.67 1.55
N VAL A 153 -3.04 -7.24 0.31
CA VAL A 153 -4.41 -6.96 -0.18
C VAL A 153 -5.11 -8.27 -0.55
N CYS A 154 -4.34 -9.29 -0.91
CA CYS A 154 -4.81 -10.54 -1.50
C CYS A 154 -4.78 -11.70 -0.49
N TRP A 155 -4.50 -11.42 0.79
CA TRP A 155 -4.18 -12.42 1.80
C TRP A 155 -5.30 -13.47 1.97
N ASP A 156 -6.55 -13.02 2.09
CA ASP A 156 -7.73 -13.89 2.21
C ASP A 156 -8.52 -14.00 0.88
N ALA A 157 -7.90 -13.64 -0.25
CA ALA A 157 -8.51 -13.71 -1.58
C ALA A 157 -8.09 -14.97 -2.37
N LEU A 158 -7.47 -15.95 -1.70
CA LEU A 158 -6.98 -17.22 -2.23
C LEU A 158 -7.64 -18.41 -1.52
#